data_AF-A0A7S4MSI2-F1
#
_entry.id   AF-A0A7S4MSI2-F1
#
_cell.length_a   1.000
_cell.length_b   1.000
_cell.length_c   1.000
_cell.angle_alpha   90.00
_cell.angle_beta   90.00
_cell.angle_gamma   90.00
#
_symmetry.space_group_name_H-M   'P 1'
#
loop_
_entity.id
_entity.type
_entity.pdbx_description
1 polymer ?
#
loop_
_entity_poly.entity_id
_entity_poly.type
_entity_poly.pdbx_seq_one_letter_code
_entity_poly.pdbx_strand_id
1 'polypeptide(L)'
;GIEIRHELSKIAIRMQNQLTHLTKTRYQNSFELPEIYFHTGNALDDHFDFSDATIVFVNNWCFGGELEHDLFVKFQKILPAGVKIVCLKDAFPRYRPNSLRCDDLPCHRFRYPWRKFESCDDAISWDSRLVECV
;
A
#
# COMPACT_ATOMS: atom_id res chain seq x y z
N GLY A 1 -5.31 5.92 5.14
CA GLY A 1 -4.92 4.54 5.50
C GLY A 1 -6.16 3.72 5.75
N ILE A 2 -6.21 2.48 5.27
CA ILE A 2 -7.36 1.57 5.43
C ILE A 2 -6.87 0.34 6.19
N GLU A 3 -7.54 -0.01 7.29
CA GLU A 3 -7.19 -1.19 8.11
C GLU A 3 -8.47 -1.92 8.52
N ILE A 4 -8.49 -3.22 8.27
CA ILE A 4 -9.68 -4.06 8.52
C ILE A 4 -9.88 -4.33 10.02
N ARG A 5 -8.80 -4.39 10.81
CA ARG A 5 -8.83 -4.64 12.25
C ARG A 5 -9.14 -3.35 13.00
N HIS A 6 -10.37 -3.28 13.50
CA HIS A 6 -10.89 -2.14 14.24
C HIS A 6 -9.99 -1.63 15.38
N GLU A 7 -9.37 -2.53 16.16
CA GLU A 7 -8.49 -2.12 17.25
C GLU A 7 -7.21 -1.43 16.77
N LEU A 8 -6.67 -1.83 15.61
CA LEU A 8 -5.51 -1.17 15.01
C LEU A 8 -5.88 0.20 14.41
N SER A 9 -7.06 0.32 13.83
CA SER A 9 -7.58 1.61 13.38
C SER A 9 -7.73 2.61 14.54
N LYS A 10 -8.23 2.18 15.70
CA LYS A 10 -8.25 3.01 16.92
C LYS A 10 -6.86 3.48 17.33
N ILE A 11 -5.86 2.60 17.25
CA ILE A 11 -4.46 2.95 17.55
C ILE A 11 -3.96 4.00 16.57
N ALA A 12 -4.20 3.82 15.27
CA ALA A 12 -3.80 4.78 14.24
C ALA A 12 -4.43 6.17 14.45
N ILE A 13 -5.72 6.23 14.77
CA ILE A 13 -6.42 7.50 15.08
C ILE A 13 -5.82 8.17 16.33
N ARG A 14 -5.50 7.40 17.38
CA ARG A 14 -4.82 7.93 18.57
C ARG A 14 -3.43 8.48 18.24
N MET A 15 -2.67 7.78 17.40
CA MET A 15 -1.35 8.23 16.93
C MET A 15 -1.46 9.54 16.15
N GLN A 16 -2.47 9.67 15.27
CA GLN A 16 -2.72 10.90 14.51
C GLN A 16 -3.06 12.09 15.43
N ASN A 17 -3.95 11.89 16.40
CA ASN A 17 -4.34 12.92 17.35
C ASN A 17 -3.14 13.41 18.16
N GLN A 18 -2.29 12.48 18.60
CA GLN A 18 -1.07 12.79 19.32
C GLN A 18 -0.07 13.54 18.44
N LEU A 19 0.14 13.11 17.18
CA LEU A 19 1.00 13.81 16.23
C LEU A 19 0.52 15.24 16.00
N THR A 20 -0.79 15.44 15.81
CA THR A 20 -1.40 16.77 15.63
C THR A 20 -1.16 17.67 16.84
N HIS A 21 -1.36 17.13 18.04
CA HIS A 21 -1.12 17.87 19.29
C HIS A 21 0.36 18.26 19.45
N LEU A 22 1.27 17.32 19.21
CA LEU A 22 2.71 17.56 19.29
C LEU A 22 3.18 18.59 18.27
N THR A 23 2.63 18.57 17.05
CA THR A 23 2.99 19.54 16.03
C THR A 23 2.56 20.95 16.41
N LYS A 24 1.32 21.12 16.87
CA LYS A 24 0.79 22.42 17.31
C LYS A 24 1.60 23.00 18.47
N THR A 25 1.95 22.15 19.44
CA THR A 25 2.68 22.59 20.64
C THR A 25 4.15 22.89 20.37
N ARG A 26 4.84 22.09 19.54
CA ARG A 26 6.28 22.25 19.29
C ARG A 26 6.63 23.24 18.19
N TYR A 27 5.83 23.30 17.13
CA TYR A 27 6.13 24.14 15.97
C TYR A 27 5.32 25.43 15.95
N GLN A 28 4.49 25.72 16.95
CA GLN A 28 3.76 27.00 17.09
C GLN A 28 3.06 27.45 15.78
N ASN A 29 2.50 26.50 15.03
CA ASN A 29 1.85 26.69 13.73
C ASN A 29 2.78 27.03 12.54
N SER A 30 4.11 26.94 12.67
CA SER A 30 5.06 27.11 11.56
C SER A 30 5.13 25.91 10.63
N PHE A 31 4.55 24.78 11.03
CA PHE A 31 4.50 23.55 10.25
C PHE A 31 3.05 23.11 10.10
N GLU A 32 2.59 23.04 8.87
CA GLU A 32 1.26 22.54 8.52
C GLU A 32 1.37 21.03 8.26
N LEU A 33 0.71 20.24 9.11
CA LEU A 33 0.57 18.82 8.84
C LEU A 33 -0.38 18.63 7.65
N PRO A 34 -0.02 17.75 6.68
CA PRO A 34 -0.98 17.37 5.65
C PRO A 34 -2.20 16.70 6.29
N GLU A 35 -3.32 16.73 5.58
CA GLU A 35 -4.51 16.00 5.98
C GLU A 35 -4.23 14.50 5.98
N ILE A 36 -4.56 13.83 7.09
CA ILE A 36 -4.36 12.40 7.27
C ILE A 36 -5.71 11.79 7.61
N TYR A 37 -6.07 10.72 6.91
CA TYR A 37 -7.34 10.03 7.14
C TYR A 37 -7.08 8.55 7.37
N PHE A 38 -7.76 7.98 8.38
CA PHE A 38 -7.77 6.56 8.66
C PHE A 38 -9.20 6.03 8.58
N HIS A 39 -9.36 4.92 7.88
CA HIS A 39 -10.64 4.24 7.72
C HIS A 39 -10.53 2.81 8.27
N THR A 40 -11.56 2.38 8.97
CA THR A 40 -11.72 0.97 9.34
C THR A 40 -12.54 0.27 8.26
N GLY A 41 -11.99 -0.77 7.65
CA GLY A 41 -12.72 -1.55 6.66
C GLY A 41 -11.83 -2.41 5.79
N ASN A 42 -12.44 -3.20 4.92
CA ASN A 42 -11.73 -4.01 3.95
C ASN A 42 -11.46 -3.18 2.69
N ALA A 43 -10.19 -3.02 2.32
CA ALA A 43 -9.79 -2.27 1.12
C ALA A 43 -10.42 -2.81 -0.18
N LEU A 44 -10.89 -4.06 -0.18
CA LEU A 44 -11.62 -4.66 -1.31
C LEU A 44 -13.05 -4.11 -1.46
N ASP A 45 -13.67 -3.56 -0.42
CA ASP A 45 -15.06 -3.09 -0.46
C ASP A 45 -15.26 -1.92 -1.44
N ASP A 46 -16.35 -1.93 -2.20
CA ASP A 46 -16.60 -0.99 -3.31
C ASP A 46 -16.71 0.48 -2.89
N HIS A 47 -16.99 0.75 -1.61
CA HIS A 47 -17.07 2.11 -1.10
C HIS A 47 -15.70 2.79 -0.91
N PHE A 48 -14.60 2.01 -0.94
CA PHE A 48 -13.26 2.58 -1.00
C PHE A 48 -12.87 2.88 -2.44
N ASP A 49 -12.82 4.17 -2.75
CA ASP A 49 -12.31 4.69 -4.00
C ASP A 49 -10.80 4.99 -3.89
N PHE A 50 -10.07 4.70 -4.97
CA PHE A 50 -8.64 4.91 -5.12
C PHE A 50 -8.32 5.67 -6.42
N SER A 51 -9.34 6.23 -7.08
CA SER A 51 -9.22 6.87 -8.40
C SER A 51 -8.33 8.12 -8.42
N ASP A 52 -8.12 8.74 -7.27
CA ASP A 52 -7.26 9.92 -7.06
C ASP A 52 -5.85 9.57 -6.54
N ALA A 53 -5.58 8.30 -6.24
CA ALA A 53 -4.31 7.89 -5.67
C ALA A 53 -3.16 8.09 -6.67
N THR A 54 -2.06 8.68 -6.22
CA THR A 54 -0.80 8.75 -6.99
C THR A 54 0.19 7.65 -6.62
N ILE A 55 0.16 7.24 -5.35
CA ILE A 55 1.00 6.20 -4.76
C ILE A 55 0.12 5.35 -3.85
N VAL A 56 0.22 4.03 -4.01
CA VAL A 56 -0.44 3.05 -3.13
C VAL A 56 0.65 2.23 -2.46
N PHE A 57 0.70 2.25 -1.14
CA PHE A 57 1.60 1.38 -0.37
C PHE A 57 0.81 0.20 0.21
N VAL A 58 1.29 -1.02 -0.04
CA VAL A 58 0.68 -2.25 0.47
C VAL A 58 1.73 -3.09 1.18
N ASN A 59 1.55 -3.26 2.49
CA ASN A 59 2.31 -4.26 3.24
C ASN A 59 1.69 -5.65 3.01
N ASN A 60 2.05 -6.29 1.90
CA ASN A 60 1.55 -7.61 1.50
C ASN A 60 2.40 -8.79 2.02
N TRP A 61 3.30 -8.56 2.99
CA TRP A 61 4.28 -9.59 3.43
C TRP A 61 3.62 -10.92 3.84
N CYS A 62 2.50 -10.84 4.58
CA CYS A 62 1.75 -12.00 5.06
C CYS A 62 0.42 -12.21 4.31
N PHE A 63 0.21 -11.58 3.15
CA PHE A 63 -1.03 -11.76 2.40
C PHE A 63 -1.07 -13.14 1.75
N GLY A 64 -2.21 -13.82 1.87
CA GLY A 64 -2.52 -15.02 1.09
C GLY A 64 -2.65 -14.67 -0.39
N GLY A 65 -2.42 -15.65 -1.28
CA GLY A 65 -2.43 -15.44 -2.72
C GLY A 65 -3.77 -14.94 -3.28
N GLU A 66 -4.90 -15.40 -2.70
CA GLU A 66 -6.25 -14.96 -3.09
C GLU A 66 -6.48 -13.47 -2.77
N LEU A 67 -6.16 -13.05 -1.54
CA LEU A 67 -6.28 -11.64 -1.13
C LEU A 67 -5.39 -10.73 -1.97
N GLU A 68 -4.16 -11.17 -2.26
CA GLU A 68 -3.27 -10.43 -3.15
C GLU A 68 -3.90 -10.30 -4.55
N HIS A 69 -4.34 -11.41 -5.14
CA HIS A 69 -4.98 -11.42 -6.45
C HIS A 69 -6.17 -10.44 -6.53
N ASP A 70 -7.12 -10.55 -5.60
CA ASP A 70 -8.33 -9.72 -5.59
C ASP A 70 -8.02 -8.23 -5.48
N LEU A 71 -7.06 -7.88 -4.61
CA LEU A 71 -6.62 -6.50 -4.44
C LEU A 71 -6.03 -5.93 -5.72
N PHE A 72 -5.19 -6.71 -6.41
CA PHE A 72 -4.58 -6.29 -7.66
C PHE A 72 -5.57 -6.25 -8.83
N VAL A 73 -6.56 -7.14 -8.87
CA VAL A 73 -7.69 -7.06 -9.83
C VAL A 73 -8.47 -5.76 -9.61
N LYS A 74 -8.75 -5.41 -8.35
CA LYS A 74 -9.41 -4.13 -8.02
C LYS A 74 -8.57 -2.95 -8.49
N PHE A 75 -7.29 -2.92 -8.15
CA PHE A 75 -6.36 -1.87 -8.60
C PHE A 75 -6.27 -1.75 -10.11
N GLN A 76 -6.23 -2.87 -10.83
CA GLN A 76 -6.24 -2.88 -12.28
C GLN A 76 -7.49 -2.19 -12.86
N LYS A 77 -8.63 -2.22 -12.17
CA LYS A 77 -9.88 -1.61 -12.66
C LYS A 77 -9.95 -0.12 -12.34
N ILE A 78 -9.51 0.28 -11.16
CA ILE A 78 -9.82 1.62 -10.61
C ILE A 78 -8.65 2.60 -10.60
N LEU A 79 -7.41 2.12 -10.58
CA LEU A 79 -6.26 3.03 -10.50
C LEU A 79 -6.03 3.72 -11.86
N PRO A 80 -5.79 5.05 -11.85
CA PRO A 80 -5.45 5.76 -13.08
C PRO A 80 -4.07 5.33 -13.62
N ALA A 81 -3.79 5.72 -14.85
CA ALA A 81 -2.46 5.50 -15.42
C ALA A 81 -1.41 6.34 -14.67
N GLY A 82 -0.23 5.75 -14.42
CA GLY A 82 0.89 6.44 -13.77
C GLY A 82 0.98 6.25 -12.26
N VAL A 83 -0.01 5.63 -11.63
CA VAL A 83 0.05 5.28 -10.20
C VAL A 83 1.18 4.31 -9.93
N LYS A 84 1.89 4.55 -8.83
CA LYS A 84 2.94 3.66 -8.32
C LYS A 84 2.37 2.81 -7.20
N ILE A 85 2.46 1.50 -7.33
CA ILE A 85 2.16 0.59 -6.22
C ILE A 85 3.50 0.17 -5.64
N VAL A 86 3.64 0.28 -4.32
CA VAL A 86 4.83 -0.13 -3.57
C VAL A 86 4.43 -1.28 -2.65
N CYS A 87 5.10 -2.42 -2.81
CA CYS A 87 4.84 -3.66 -2.07
C CYS A 87 6.10 -4.19 -1.39
N LEU A 88 5.93 -5.04 -0.36
CA LEU A 88 7.06 -5.71 0.32
C LEU A 88 7.39 -7.08 -0.26
N LYS A 89 6.48 -7.62 -1.08
CA LYS A 89 6.63 -8.91 -1.75
C LYS A 89 6.26 -8.73 -3.23
N ASP A 90 7.00 -9.41 -4.10
CA ASP A 90 6.70 -9.53 -5.54
C ASP A 90 5.25 -10.06 -5.71
N ALA A 91 4.34 -9.20 -6.16
CA ALA A 91 2.94 -9.57 -6.41
C ALA A 91 2.74 -10.35 -7.73
N PHE A 92 3.72 -10.26 -8.63
CA PHE A 92 3.65 -10.83 -9.97
C PHE A 92 5.00 -11.41 -10.41
N PRO A 93 5.02 -12.29 -11.43
CA PRO A 93 6.26 -12.85 -11.96
C PRO A 93 7.25 -11.76 -12.40
N ARG A 94 8.55 -12.02 -12.17
CA ARG A 94 9.66 -11.13 -12.56
C ARG A 94 9.74 -10.87 -14.06
N TYR A 95 9.34 -11.87 -14.86
CA TYR A 95 9.30 -11.77 -16.31
C TYR A 95 7.85 -11.72 -16.76
N ARG A 96 7.55 -10.88 -17.76
CA ARG A 96 6.21 -10.80 -18.34
C ARG A 96 5.86 -12.19 -18.90
N PRO A 97 4.74 -12.80 -18.47
CA PRO A 97 4.24 -13.98 -19.12
C PRO A 97 3.85 -13.62 -20.56
N ASN A 98 4.51 -14.22 -21.55
CA ASN A 98 4.24 -13.96 -22.97
C ASN A 98 3.19 -14.91 -23.57
N SER A 99 2.52 -15.71 -22.72
CA SER A 99 1.48 -16.63 -23.17
C SER A 99 0.11 -15.95 -23.14
N LEU A 100 -0.69 -16.19 -24.18
CA LEU A 100 -2.12 -15.82 -24.25
C LEU A 100 -2.95 -16.32 -23.05
N ARG A 101 -2.44 -17.32 -22.30
CA ARG A 101 -3.06 -17.83 -21.07
C ARG A 101 -2.98 -16.86 -19.88
N CYS A 102 -2.24 -15.76 -20.01
CA CYS A 102 -2.01 -14.80 -18.94
C CYS A 102 -2.65 -13.44 -19.21
N ASP A 103 -3.28 -13.24 -20.37
CA ASP A 103 -3.80 -11.93 -20.81
C ASP A 103 -4.79 -11.30 -19.81
N ASP A 104 -5.50 -12.14 -19.05
CA ASP A 104 -6.46 -11.72 -18.03
C ASP A 104 -5.82 -11.35 -16.67
N LEU A 105 -4.50 -11.50 -16.51
CA LEU A 105 -3.84 -11.20 -15.24
C LEU A 105 -3.67 -9.68 -15.03
N PRO A 106 -3.89 -9.18 -13.80
CA PRO A 106 -3.72 -7.76 -13.48
C PRO A 106 -2.36 -7.16 -13.84
N CYS A 107 -1.35 -8.03 -13.83
CA CYS A 107 0.04 -7.72 -14.05
C CYS A 107 0.30 -7.02 -15.40
N HIS A 108 -0.49 -7.29 -16.44
CA HIS A 108 -0.30 -6.75 -17.79
C HIS A 108 -0.42 -5.22 -17.89
N ARG A 109 -1.24 -4.59 -17.03
CA ARG A 109 -1.40 -3.12 -17.00
C ARG A 109 -0.20 -2.39 -16.42
N PHE A 110 0.67 -3.10 -15.70
CA PHE A 110 1.80 -2.49 -15.04
C PHE A 110 3.09 -2.57 -15.86
N ARG A 111 4.04 -1.72 -15.51
CA ARG A 111 5.35 -1.64 -16.18
C ARG A 111 6.22 -2.83 -15.81
N TYR A 112 6.83 -3.45 -16.81
CA TYR A 112 7.84 -4.49 -16.67
C TYR A 112 9.24 -4.04 -17.15
N PRO A 113 10.33 -4.58 -16.58
CA PRO A 113 10.36 -5.30 -15.29
C PRO A 113 10.03 -4.34 -14.13
N TRP A 114 9.54 -4.91 -13.04
CA TRP A 114 9.30 -4.17 -11.80
C TRP A 114 10.62 -3.65 -11.24
N ARG A 115 10.58 -2.51 -10.55
CA ARG A 115 11.77 -1.96 -9.89
C ARG A 115 11.86 -2.58 -8.51
N LYS A 116 13.06 -3.02 -8.12
CA LYS A 116 13.32 -3.48 -6.76
C LYS A 116 14.10 -2.43 -6.00
N PHE A 117 13.78 -2.27 -4.73
CA PHE A 117 14.44 -1.36 -3.80
C PHE A 117 14.84 -2.15 -2.56
N GLU A 118 16.09 -1.98 -2.13
CA GLU A 118 16.54 -2.54 -0.85
C GLU A 118 15.96 -1.71 0.29
N SER A 119 15.35 -2.38 1.26
CA SER A 119 14.93 -1.75 2.50
C SER A 119 16.15 -1.31 3.31
N CYS A 120 15.95 -0.36 4.22
CA CYS A 120 16.94 -0.09 5.25
C CYS A 120 17.06 -1.28 6.23
N ASP A 121 18.12 -1.25 7.03
CA ASP A 121 18.24 -2.11 8.21
C ASP A 121 17.01 -1.93 9.12
N ASP A 122 16.59 -3.01 9.79
CA ASP A 122 15.46 -3.06 10.72
C ASP A 122 14.09 -2.61 10.12
N ALA A 123 13.90 -2.77 8.81
CA ALA A 123 12.66 -2.36 8.13
C ALA A 123 11.43 -3.21 8.48
N ILE A 124 11.61 -4.47 8.92
CA ILE A 124 10.53 -5.35 9.39
C ILE A 124 10.74 -5.66 10.87
N SER A 125 9.67 -5.53 11.65
CA SER A 125 9.74 -5.57 13.12
C SER A 125 10.10 -6.93 13.73
N TRP A 126 10.00 -8.04 12.97
CA TRP A 126 10.30 -9.39 13.44
C TRP A 126 11.33 -10.15 12.59
N ASP A 127 11.83 -9.54 11.51
CA ASP A 127 12.81 -10.15 10.61
C ASP A 127 13.91 -9.14 10.33
N SER A 128 15.14 -9.46 10.74
CA SER A 128 16.32 -8.61 10.53
C SER A 128 16.89 -8.72 9.11
N ARG A 129 16.25 -9.52 8.23
CA ARG A 129 16.65 -9.64 6.83
C ARG A 129 16.30 -8.37 6.05
N LEU A 130 17.17 -8.06 5.09
CA LEU A 130 16.89 -7.07 4.06
C LEU A 130 15.67 -7.51 3.24
N VAL A 131 14.76 -6.57 3.02
CA VAL A 131 13.52 -6.77 2.30
C VAL A 131 13.61 -6.04 0.99
N GLU A 132 13.37 -6.74 -0.11
CA GLU A 132 13.24 -6.12 -1.43
C GLU A 132 11.81 -5.60 -1.60
N CYS A 133 11.64 -4.28 -1.55
CA CYS A 133 10.39 -3.63 -1.93
C CYS A 133 10.28 -3.55 -3.46
N VAL A 134 9.05 -3.56 -3.98
CA VAL A 134 8.75 -3.62 -5.43
C VAL A 134 7.77 -2.52 -5.81
#